data_AF-A0A161ZHZ5-F1
#
_entry.id   AF-A0A161ZHZ5-F1
#
_cell.length_a   1.000
_cell.length_b   1.000
_cell.length_c   1.000
_cell.angle_alpha   90.00
_cell.angle_beta   90.00
_cell.angle_gamma   90.00
#
_symmetry.space_group_name_H-M   'P 1'
#
loop_
_entity.id
_entity.type
_entity.pdbx_description
1 polymer ?
#
loop_
_entity_poly.entity_id
_entity_poly.type
_entity_poly.pdbx_seq_one_letter_code
_entity_poly.pdbx_strand_id
1 'polypeptide(L)'
;MSDGAAHVPAGVTRRGRVLRLGVARDTAATRHLVTFLVVTVATVLVTRFLLAASGYPQVGGGDLHVAHVLWGGLGMALAVVVLLSFVGPALRSLGAVLGGVGFGLFVDEIGKFVTADNDYFYQPTAALIYATVVVLVLVVEALHGRRRHHPAEYLAVATDRAVAGVAGGFTDDAREETRALVALGRGEPGADEVAALVEAVPRDDVDLPDPVRALVRRASSWFAAALERRWAAIVVVVLVVGTALGSLLAGVRVLTGDIDVPPWVGAGIVVGVAGTVACVVAGVVVARGGRPDARRAGAVWVRRGVLVSLLLTQLLVFRALQWVGVAGLAVDLLVLAALGAALGGDDERRGAGRR
;
A
#
# COMPACT_ATOMS: atom_id res chain seq x y z
N MET A 1 -13.74 -3.31 50.81
CA MET A 1 -13.16 -2.39 49.82
C MET A 1 -11.68 -2.73 49.70
N SER A 2 -11.32 -3.67 48.81
CA SER A 2 -9.92 -3.98 48.52
C SER A 2 -9.54 -3.22 47.25
N ASP A 3 -8.63 -2.26 47.37
CA ASP A 3 -7.95 -1.65 46.23
C ASP A 3 -7.03 -2.70 45.59
N GLY A 4 -7.63 -3.55 44.77
CA GLY A 4 -6.95 -4.44 43.83
C GLY A 4 -6.45 -3.64 42.65
N ALA A 5 -5.55 -2.69 42.88
CA ALA A 5 -4.81 -2.03 41.82
C ALA A 5 -3.91 -3.09 41.17
N ALA A 6 -4.45 -3.75 40.12
CA ALA A 6 -3.73 -4.72 39.31
C ALA A 6 -2.37 -4.13 38.95
N HIS A 7 -1.30 -4.79 39.41
CA HIS A 7 0.07 -4.32 39.23
C HIS A 7 0.40 -4.40 37.75
N VAL A 8 0.17 -3.30 37.01
CA VAL A 8 0.50 -3.21 35.59
C VAL A 8 2.01 -3.34 35.49
N PRO A 9 2.56 -4.35 34.79
CA PRO A 9 3.99 -4.53 34.70
C PRO A 9 4.64 -3.24 34.20
N ALA A 10 5.75 -2.83 34.81
CA ALA A 10 6.42 -1.56 34.51
C ALA A 10 6.80 -1.38 33.02
N GLY A 11 6.85 -2.47 32.24
CA GLY A 11 7.02 -2.44 30.78
C GLY A 11 5.78 -1.96 30.01
N VAL A 12 4.58 -2.23 30.49
CA VAL A 12 3.31 -1.87 29.81
C VAL A 12 3.01 -0.37 29.95
N THR A 13 3.35 0.23 31.10
CA THR A 13 3.14 1.66 31.36
C THR A 13 4.05 2.56 30.51
N ARG A 14 5.20 2.05 30.05
CA ARG A 14 6.12 2.75 29.12
C ARG A 14 5.71 2.67 27.65
N ARG A 15 4.67 1.90 27.30
CA ARG A 15 4.21 1.77 25.91
C ARG A 15 3.50 3.05 25.44
N GLY A 16 3.59 3.32 24.14
CA GLY A 16 2.82 4.39 23.50
C GLY A 16 1.31 4.18 23.69
N ARG A 17 0.53 5.27 23.77
CA ARG A 17 -0.92 5.23 24.04
C ARG A 17 -1.69 4.29 23.10
N VAL A 18 -1.35 4.27 21.81
CA VAL A 18 -1.99 3.44 20.79
C VAL A 18 -1.83 1.94 21.09
N LEU A 19 -0.63 1.49 21.44
CA LEU A 19 -0.39 0.10 21.86
C LEU A 19 -1.12 -0.26 23.16
N ARG A 20 -1.24 0.69 24.09
CA ARG A 20 -1.99 0.48 25.34
C ARG A 20 -3.50 0.36 25.12
N LEU A 21 -4.02 0.91 24.03
CA LEU A 21 -5.41 0.71 23.59
C LEU A 21 -5.62 -0.63 22.86
N GLY A 22 -4.57 -1.45 22.72
CA GLY A 22 -4.63 -2.74 22.01
C GLY A 22 -4.51 -2.64 20.50
N VAL A 23 -4.21 -1.46 19.95
CA VAL A 23 -4.04 -1.26 18.50
C VAL A 23 -2.61 -1.67 18.11
N ALA A 24 -2.40 -2.98 17.96
CA ALA A 24 -1.16 -3.56 17.48
C ALA A 24 -1.17 -3.68 15.95
N ARG A 25 -0.07 -3.29 15.29
CA ARG A 25 0.05 -3.44 13.83
C ARG A 25 0.29 -4.90 13.44
N ASP A 26 -0.45 -5.38 12.45
CA ASP A 26 -0.25 -6.70 11.85
C ASP A 26 0.98 -6.67 10.92
N THR A 27 1.87 -7.66 11.08
CA THR A 27 3.06 -7.80 10.22
C THR A 27 2.69 -8.09 8.76
N ALA A 28 1.50 -8.62 8.50
CA ALA A 28 0.96 -8.83 7.17
C ALA A 28 0.10 -7.66 6.65
N ALA A 29 -0.12 -6.59 7.42
CA ALA A 29 -1.02 -5.50 7.06
C ALA A 29 -0.66 -4.85 5.72
N THR A 30 0.63 -4.57 5.49
CA THR A 30 1.11 -4.00 4.21
C THR A 30 0.74 -4.90 3.03
N ARG A 31 0.83 -6.23 3.18
CA ARG A 31 0.44 -7.17 2.12
C ARG A 31 -1.05 -7.08 1.82
N HIS A 32 -1.91 -7.08 2.85
CA HIS A 32 -3.36 -6.99 2.67
C HIS A 32 -3.76 -5.66 2.03
N LEU A 33 -3.19 -4.55 2.50
CA LEU A 33 -3.49 -3.21 1.98
C LEU A 33 -3.00 -3.00 0.54
N VAL A 34 -1.80 -3.50 0.22
CA VAL A 34 -1.30 -3.49 -1.17
C VAL A 34 -2.14 -4.38 -2.06
N THR A 35 -2.57 -5.56 -1.58
CA THR A 35 -3.50 -6.43 -2.31
C THR A 35 -4.80 -5.68 -2.62
N PHE A 36 -5.43 -5.08 -1.61
CA PHE A 36 -6.64 -4.28 -1.76
C PHE A 36 -6.45 -3.20 -2.84
N LEU A 37 -5.35 -2.47 -2.80
CA LEU A 37 -5.05 -1.41 -3.76
C LEU A 37 -4.82 -1.94 -5.18
N VAL A 38 -4.01 -2.99 -5.34
CA VAL A 38 -3.72 -3.59 -6.64
C VAL A 38 -5.00 -4.16 -7.26
N VAL A 39 -5.81 -4.85 -6.47
CA VAL A 39 -7.10 -5.38 -6.93
C VAL A 39 -8.06 -4.24 -7.28
N THR A 40 -8.08 -3.14 -6.52
CA THR A 40 -8.85 -1.93 -6.86
C THR A 40 -8.48 -1.39 -8.23
N VAL A 41 -7.19 -1.13 -8.46
CA VAL A 41 -6.69 -0.57 -9.73
C VAL A 41 -6.93 -1.53 -10.88
N ALA A 42 -6.64 -2.83 -10.69
CA ALA A 42 -6.91 -3.85 -11.69
C ALA A 42 -8.40 -3.92 -12.04
N THR A 43 -9.28 -3.83 -11.05
CA THR A 43 -10.74 -3.84 -11.26
C THR A 43 -11.19 -2.65 -12.09
N VAL A 44 -10.71 -1.43 -11.80
CA VAL A 44 -10.99 -0.24 -12.62
C VAL A 44 -10.53 -0.45 -14.06
N LEU A 45 -9.28 -0.89 -14.26
CA LEU A 45 -8.70 -1.06 -15.59
C LEU A 45 -9.44 -2.13 -16.41
N VAL A 46 -9.71 -3.28 -15.80
CA VAL A 46 -10.45 -4.38 -16.44
C VAL A 46 -11.87 -3.95 -16.77
N THR A 47 -12.56 -3.27 -15.85
CA THR A 47 -13.93 -2.79 -16.07
C THR A 47 -13.98 -1.83 -17.25
N ARG A 48 -13.09 -0.82 -17.28
CA ARG A 48 -12.99 0.12 -18.40
C ARG A 48 -12.65 -0.54 -19.72
N PHE A 49 -11.70 -1.48 -19.71
CA PHE A 49 -11.33 -2.23 -20.91
C PHE A 49 -12.53 -3.01 -21.46
N LEU A 50 -13.25 -3.74 -20.60
CA LEU A 50 -14.43 -4.51 -20.99
C LEU A 50 -15.54 -3.62 -21.51
N LEU A 51 -15.81 -2.48 -20.85
CA LEU A 51 -16.80 -1.50 -21.32
C LEU A 51 -16.44 -0.91 -22.67
N ALA A 52 -15.18 -0.53 -22.87
CA ALA A 52 -14.70 -0.01 -24.16
C ALA A 52 -14.79 -1.08 -25.26
N ALA A 53 -14.40 -2.32 -24.97
CA ALA A 53 -14.44 -3.43 -25.93
C ALA A 53 -15.87 -3.85 -26.31
N SER A 54 -16.83 -3.69 -25.39
CA SER A 54 -18.24 -4.04 -25.61
C SER A 54 -19.11 -2.87 -26.09
N GLY A 55 -18.54 -1.67 -26.25
CA GLY A 55 -19.27 -0.50 -26.71
C GLY A 55 -20.20 0.13 -25.68
N TYR A 56 -19.86 0.04 -24.38
CA TYR A 56 -20.62 0.58 -23.26
C TYR A 56 -22.08 0.07 -23.18
N PRO A 57 -22.27 -1.26 -23.07
CA PRO A 57 -23.60 -1.84 -22.96
C PRO A 57 -24.28 -1.38 -21.68
N GLN A 58 -25.55 -0.99 -21.79
CA GLN A 58 -26.37 -0.67 -20.62
C GLN A 58 -26.98 -1.96 -20.08
N VAL A 59 -26.77 -2.22 -18.79
CA VAL A 59 -27.40 -3.33 -18.07
C VAL A 59 -28.63 -2.80 -17.35
N GLY A 60 -29.80 -3.15 -17.87
CA GLY A 60 -31.11 -2.66 -17.43
C GLY A 60 -32.01 -2.32 -18.63
N GLY A 61 -33.31 -2.16 -18.40
CA GLY A 61 -34.30 -1.92 -19.46
C GLY A 61 -35.21 -0.73 -19.12
N GLY A 62 -35.60 0.04 -20.14
CA GLY A 62 -36.39 1.28 -19.95
C GLY A 62 -35.58 2.34 -19.20
N ASP A 63 -36.15 2.91 -18.13
CA ASP A 63 -35.50 3.91 -17.28
C ASP A 63 -34.55 3.32 -16.21
N LEU A 64 -34.43 1.98 -16.13
CA LEU A 64 -33.66 1.32 -15.08
C LEU A 64 -32.23 1.03 -15.56
N HIS A 65 -31.22 1.66 -14.98
CA HIS A 65 -29.80 1.36 -15.20
C HIS A 65 -29.18 0.79 -13.91
N VAL A 66 -28.72 -0.46 -13.94
CA VAL A 66 -27.99 -1.06 -12.80
C VAL A 66 -26.52 -0.71 -12.93
N ALA A 67 -26.13 0.37 -12.26
CA ALA A 67 -24.73 0.81 -12.22
C ALA A 67 -23.85 -0.21 -11.47
N HIS A 68 -22.64 -0.43 -11.96
CA HIS A 68 -21.69 -1.34 -11.32
C HIS A 68 -21.21 -0.85 -9.95
N VAL A 69 -21.50 0.40 -9.60
CA VAL A 69 -21.38 0.94 -8.23
C VAL A 69 -22.16 0.12 -7.19
N LEU A 70 -23.32 -0.46 -7.55
CA LEU A 70 -24.13 -1.29 -6.65
C LEU A 70 -23.39 -2.59 -6.32
N TRP A 71 -22.83 -3.24 -7.35
CA TRP A 71 -21.97 -4.41 -7.19
C TRP A 71 -20.69 -4.06 -6.42
N GLY A 72 -20.18 -2.84 -6.61
CA GLY A 72 -19.09 -2.28 -5.82
C GLY A 72 -19.43 -2.23 -4.32
N GLY A 73 -20.57 -1.64 -3.98
CA GLY A 73 -21.12 -1.60 -2.62
C GLY A 73 -21.30 -3.00 -2.02
N LEU A 74 -21.88 -3.94 -2.79
CA LEU A 74 -22.05 -5.33 -2.36
C LEU A 74 -20.71 -6.02 -2.10
N GLY A 75 -19.71 -5.85 -2.97
CA GLY A 75 -18.38 -6.43 -2.78
C GLY A 75 -17.70 -5.93 -1.49
N MET A 76 -17.80 -4.63 -1.21
CA MET A 76 -17.32 -4.05 0.04
C MET A 76 -18.10 -4.57 1.26
N ALA A 77 -19.43 -4.70 1.17
CA ALA A 77 -20.24 -5.26 2.24
C ALA A 77 -19.87 -6.73 2.52
N LEU A 78 -19.66 -7.55 1.48
CA LEU A 78 -19.18 -8.92 1.63
C LEU A 78 -17.79 -8.98 2.28
N ALA A 79 -16.88 -8.06 1.94
CA ALA A 79 -15.59 -7.97 2.59
C ALA A 79 -15.73 -7.72 4.11
N VAL A 80 -16.62 -6.81 4.51
CA VAL A 80 -16.92 -6.54 5.92
C VAL A 80 -17.53 -7.76 6.59
N VAL A 81 -18.50 -8.43 5.96
CA VAL A 81 -19.10 -9.68 6.48
C VAL A 81 -18.00 -10.73 6.72
N VAL A 82 -17.12 -10.97 5.75
CA VAL A 82 -16.01 -11.92 5.90
C VAL A 82 -15.08 -11.53 7.04
N LEU A 83 -14.66 -10.26 7.13
CA LEU A 83 -13.72 -9.81 8.16
C LEU A 83 -14.31 -9.78 9.58
N LEU A 84 -15.64 -9.65 9.72
CA LEU A 84 -16.33 -9.64 11.00
C LEU A 84 -16.87 -11.02 11.42
N SER A 85 -17.10 -11.93 10.48
CA SER A 85 -17.68 -13.25 10.76
C SER A 85 -16.65 -14.25 11.31
N PHE A 86 -15.37 -14.07 10.98
CA PHE A 86 -14.32 -15.04 11.28
C PHE A 86 -13.21 -14.42 12.12
N VAL A 87 -12.76 -15.16 13.12
CA VAL A 87 -11.65 -14.75 14.00
C VAL A 87 -10.33 -15.25 13.42
N GLY A 88 -9.26 -14.48 13.59
CA GLY A 88 -7.92 -14.81 13.12
C GLY A 88 -7.61 -14.33 11.69
N PRO A 89 -6.42 -14.66 11.16
CA PRO A 89 -5.91 -14.08 9.92
C PRO A 89 -6.39 -14.76 8.63
N ALA A 90 -7.01 -15.94 8.71
CA ALA A 90 -7.22 -16.83 7.55
C ALA A 90 -7.92 -16.15 6.36
N LEU A 91 -8.94 -15.33 6.62
CA LEU A 91 -9.76 -14.70 5.57
C LEU A 91 -9.40 -13.24 5.31
N ARG A 92 -8.30 -12.71 5.87
CA ARG A 92 -7.92 -11.31 5.64
C ARG A 92 -7.48 -11.04 4.20
N SER A 93 -6.81 -12.00 3.56
CA SER A 93 -6.46 -11.91 2.13
C SER A 93 -7.72 -11.89 1.27
N LEU A 94 -8.72 -12.73 1.56
CA LEU A 94 -10.00 -12.72 0.86
C LEU A 94 -10.74 -11.39 1.08
N GLY A 95 -10.80 -10.89 2.31
CA GLY A 95 -11.40 -9.59 2.63
C GLY A 95 -10.72 -8.45 1.86
N ALA A 96 -9.39 -8.47 1.73
CA ALA A 96 -8.65 -7.50 0.93
C ALA A 96 -8.99 -7.58 -0.56
N VAL A 97 -9.15 -8.78 -1.12
CA VAL A 97 -9.57 -8.99 -2.52
C VAL A 97 -11.01 -8.50 -2.74
N LEU A 98 -11.97 -8.97 -1.94
CA LEU A 98 -13.37 -8.57 -2.04
C LEU A 98 -13.54 -7.07 -1.87
N GLY A 99 -12.85 -6.49 -0.87
CA GLY A 99 -12.84 -5.06 -0.64
C GLY A 99 -12.26 -4.31 -1.83
N GLY A 100 -11.16 -4.80 -2.41
CA GLY A 100 -10.52 -4.18 -3.57
C GLY A 100 -11.40 -4.23 -4.83
N VAL A 101 -12.05 -5.37 -5.10
CA VAL A 101 -13.01 -5.49 -6.21
C VAL A 101 -14.18 -4.53 -5.99
N GLY A 102 -14.77 -4.56 -4.80
CA GLY A 102 -15.91 -3.71 -4.45
C GLY A 102 -15.58 -2.23 -4.57
N PHE A 103 -14.46 -1.81 -4.00
CA PHE A 103 -14.01 -0.43 -4.05
C PHE A 103 -13.60 0.00 -5.47
N GLY A 104 -12.97 -0.87 -6.25
CA GLY A 104 -12.62 -0.60 -7.65
C GLY A 104 -13.84 -0.34 -8.52
N LEU A 105 -14.87 -1.17 -8.43
CA LEU A 105 -16.15 -0.96 -9.13
C LEU A 105 -16.86 0.33 -8.65
N PHE A 106 -16.78 0.63 -7.36
CA PHE A 106 -17.36 1.87 -6.83
C PHE A 106 -16.66 3.11 -7.37
N VAL A 107 -15.33 3.12 -7.36
CA VAL A 107 -14.52 4.27 -7.78
C VAL A 107 -14.57 4.51 -9.28
N ASP A 108 -14.76 3.49 -10.11
CA ASP A 108 -14.89 3.67 -11.57
C ASP A 108 -16.10 4.55 -11.96
N GLU A 109 -17.15 4.52 -11.15
CA GLU A 109 -18.39 5.30 -11.31
C GLU A 109 -18.36 6.67 -10.62
N ILE A 110 -17.26 7.04 -9.94
CA ILE A 110 -17.19 8.31 -9.20
C ILE A 110 -17.46 9.53 -10.09
N GLY A 111 -17.18 9.41 -11.38
CA GLY A 111 -17.44 10.45 -12.38
C GLY A 111 -18.90 10.83 -12.53
N LYS A 112 -19.80 9.83 -12.57
CA LYS A 112 -21.25 10.09 -12.69
C LYS A 112 -21.72 10.90 -11.48
N PHE A 113 -21.42 10.43 -10.28
CA PHE A 113 -21.99 11.01 -9.05
C PHE A 113 -21.38 12.35 -8.60
N VAL A 114 -20.37 12.87 -9.30
CA VAL A 114 -19.75 14.16 -8.98
C VAL A 114 -20.41 15.32 -9.70
N THR A 115 -21.12 15.07 -10.81
CA THR A 115 -21.86 16.10 -11.53
C THR A 115 -23.34 16.04 -11.18
N ALA A 116 -24.01 17.20 -11.13
CA ALA A 116 -25.45 17.27 -10.85
C ALA A 116 -26.29 16.50 -11.90
N ASP A 117 -25.73 16.30 -13.10
CA ASP A 117 -26.40 15.67 -14.24
C ASP A 117 -26.02 14.18 -14.45
N ASN A 118 -25.25 13.58 -13.53
CA ASN A 118 -24.77 12.20 -13.63
C ASN A 118 -23.93 11.89 -14.89
N ASP A 119 -23.13 12.84 -15.38
CA ASP A 119 -22.33 12.71 -16.60
C ASP A 119 -21.16 11.73 -16.42
N TYR A 120 -21.24 10.60 -17.12
CA TYR A 120 -20.22 9.55 -17.15
C TYR A 120 -18.89 9.98 -17.80
N PHE A 121 -18.92 10.99 -18.67
CA PHE A 121 -17.75 11.48 -19.41
C PHE A 121 -17.15 12.75 -18.81
N TYR A 122 -17.52 13.10 -17.57
CA TYR A 122 -16.96 14.24 -16.86
C TYR A 122 -15.42 14.13 -16.84
N GLN A 123 -14.74 15.01 -17.57
CA GLN A 123 -13.29 14.96 -17.80
C GLN A 123 -12.43 14.75 -16.53
N PRO A 124 -12.80 15.27 -15.34
CA PRO A 124 -12.06 15.03 -14.10
C PRO A 124 -12.16 13.62 -13.51
N THR A 125 -13.02 12.73 -14.02
CA THR A 125 -13.26 11.39 -13.43
C THR A 125 -11.98 10.60 -13.19
N ALA A 126 -11.13 10.53 -14.21
CA ALA A 126 -9.91 9.76 -14.12
C ALA A 126 -8.86 10.42 -13.20
N ALA A 127 -8.91 11.76 -13.03
CA ALA A 127 -8.11 12.46 -12.03
C ALA A 127 -8.60 12.22 -10.59
N LEU A 128 -9.91 12.06 -10.40
CA LEU A 128 -10.48 11.69 -9.10
C LEU A 128 -10.12 10.26 -8.72
N ILE A 129 -10.25 9.30 -9.66
CA ILE A 129 -9.79 7.91 -9.47
C ILE A 129 -8.31 7.90 -9.07
N TYR A 130 -7.48 8.66 -9.80
CA TYR A 130 -6.07 8.83 -9.48
C TYR A 130 -5.85 9.37 -8.07
N ALA A 131 -6.53 10.47 -7.70
CA ALA A 131 -6.41 11.09 -6.38
C ALA A 131 -6.81 10.11 -5.27
N THR A 132 -7.89 9.35 -5.46
CA THR A 132 -8.33 8.31 -4.52
C THR A 132 -7.27 7.23 -4.32
N VAL A 133 -6.69 6.71 -5.40
CA VAL A 133 -5.61 5.71 -5.34
C VAL A 133 -4.39 6.27 -4.61
N VAL A 134 -3.98 7.51 -4.93
CA VAL A 134 -2.83 8.14 -4.27
C VAL A 134 -3.09 8.36 -2.78
N VAL A 135 -4.26 8.87 -2.40
CA VAL A 135 -4.62 9.05 -0.99
C VAL A 135 -4.56 7.73 -0.24
N LEU A 136 -5.07 6.65 -0.83
CA LEU A 136 -4.98 5.31 -0.23
C LEU A 136 -3.52 4.88 -0.04
N VAL A 137 -2.67 5.02 -1.05
CA VAL A 137 -1.22 4.72 -0.93
C VAL A 137 -0.59 5.49 0.23
N LEU A 138 -0.91 6.78 0.37
CA LEU A 138 -0.38 7.62 1.44
C LEU A 138 -0.89 7.21 2.81
N VAL A 139 -2.16 6.82 2.92
CA VAL A 139 -2.71 6.28 4.18
C VAL A 139 -1.99 5.00 4.56
N VAL A 140 -1.78 4.07 3.61
CA VAL A 140 -1.02 2.83 3.84
C VAL A 140 0.40 3.16 4.30
N GLU A 141 1.07 4.09 3.64
CA GLU A 141 2.44 4.48 3.99
C GLU A 141 2.53 5.24 5.32
N ALA A 142 1.50 6.01 5.69
CA ALA A 142 1.45 6.71 6.97
C ALA A 142 1.22 5.75 8.14
N LEU A 143 0.33 4.77 7.97
CA LEU A 143 -0.04 3.78 8.99
C LEU A 143 1.04 2.70 9.18
N HIS A 144 1.50 2.13 8.07
CA HIS A 144 2.41 0.99 8.04
C HIS A 144 3.80 1.36 7.53
N GLY A 145 4.09 2.66 7.49
CA GLY A 145 5.43 3.19 7.25
C GLY A 145 6.45 2.58 8.21
N ARG A 146 7.73 2.70 7.82
CA ARG A 146 8.86 1.87 8.29
C ARG A 146 9.34 2.16 9.72
N ARG A 147 8.42 2.24 10.68
CA ARG A 147 8.72 2.12 12.10
C ARG A 147 8.74 0.64 12.43
N ARG A 148 9.87 0.17 12.96
CA ARG A 148 10.00 -1.21 13.46
C ARG A 148 8.81 -1.55 14.36
N HIS A 149 8.31 -2.76 14.25
CA HIS A 149 7.29 -3.25 15.16
C HIS A 149 7.85 -3.35 16.58
N HIS A 150 7.06 -2.95 17.56
CA HIS A 150 7.35 -3.16 18.97
C HIS A 150 7.31 -4.67 19.25
N PRO A 151 8.15 -5.22 20.16
CA PRO A 151 8.10 -6.65 20.51
C PRO A 151 6.69 -7.17 20.84
N ALA A 152 5.91 -6.40 21.61
CA ALA A 152 4.49 -6.66 21.88
C ALA A 152 3.61 -6.82 20.63
N GLU A 153 3.89 -6.15 19.50
CA GLU A 153 3.13 -6.31 18.26
C GLU A 153 3.40 -7.67 17.63
N TYR A 154 4.66 -8.14 17.62
CA TYR A 154 4.98 -9.50 17.14
C TYR A 154 4.27 -10.57 17.99
N LEU A 155 4.26 -10.39 19.31
CA LEU A 155 3.56 -11.30 20.21
C LEU A 155 2.04 -11.28 19.97
N ALA A 156 1.42 -10.11 19.83
CA ALA A 156 -0.01 -10.00 19.52
C ALA A 156 -0.37 -10.68 18.19
N VAL A 157 0.49 -10.53 17.18
CA VAL A 157 0.32 -11.17 15.87
C VAL A 157 0.55 -12.68 15.92
N ALA A 158 1.42 -13.17 16.80
CA ALA A 158 1.58 -14.60 17.06
C ALA A 158 0.33 -15.18 17.73
N THR A 159 -0.22 -14.48 18.74
CA THR A 159 -1.48 -14.87 19.40
C THR A 159 -2.63 -14.92 18.41
N ASP A 160 -2.76 -13.91 17.55
CA ASP A 160 -3.80 -13.86 16.51
C ASP A 160 -3.69 -15.02 15.50
N ARG A 161 -2.48 -15.42 15.12
CA ARG A 161 -2.26 -16.65 14.32
C ARG A 161 -2.62 -17.92 15.08
N ALA A 162 -2.30 -17.98 16.38
CA ALA A 162 -2.66 -19.11 17.23
C ALA A 162 -4.17 -19.31 17.34
N VAL A 163 -4.99 -18.25 17.20
CA VAL A 163 -6.46 -18.41 17.15
C VAL A 163 -6.90 -19.31 15.99
N ALA A 164 -6.33 -19.12 14.80
CA ALA A 164 -6.61 -20.00 13.66
C ALA A 164 -6.06 -21.42 13.91
N GLY A 165 -4.86 -21.52 14.48
CA GLY A 165 -4.24 -22.79 14.81
C GLY A 165 -5.02 -23.62 15.83
N VAL A 166 -5.60 -23.00 16.85
CA VAL A 166 -6.44 -23.69 17.85
C VAL A 166 -7.70 -24.27 17.22
N ALA A 167 -8.26 -23.62 16.21
CA ALA A 167 -9.48 -24.09 15.54
C ALA A 167 -9.20 -25.20 14.50
N GLY A 168 -8.11 -25.09 13.73
CA GLY A 168 -7.86 -25.96 12.57
C GLY A 168 -6.50 -26.67 12.55
N GLY A 169 -5.67 -26.53 13.59
CA GLY A 169 -4.30 -27.02 13.60
C GLY A 169 -3.32 -26.12 12.85
N PHE A 170 -2.04 -26.51 12.88
CA PHE A 170 -0.97 -25.81 12.15
C PHE A 170 -0.29 -26.71 11.14
N THR A 171 -0.09 -26.17 9.93
CA THR A 171 0.95 -26.65 9.02
C THR A 171 2.33 -26.39 9.60
N ASP A 172 3.34 -27.11 9.11
CA ASP A 172 4.74 -26.92 9.54
C ASP A 172 5.18 -25.46 9.32
N ASP A 173 4.90 -24.91 8.14
CA ASP A 173 5.22 -23.54 7.76
C ASP A 173 4.50 -22.53 8.68
N ALA A 174 3.20 -22.72 8.95
CA ALA A 174 2.44 -21.82 9.81
C ALA A 174 2.97 -21.84 11.26
N ARG A 175 3.38 -23.01 11.73
CA ARG A 175 3.98 -23.16 13.06
C ARG A 175 5.34 -22.47 13.14
N GLU A 176 6.20 -22.67 12.14
CA GLU A 176 7.52 -22.02 12.08
C GLU A 176 7.41 -20.49 11.98
N GLU A 177 6.52 -19.98 11.12
CA GLU A 177 6.26 -18.54 11.02
C GLU A 177 5.77 -17.96 12.36
N THR A 178 4.90 -18.68 13.06
CA THR A 178 4.36 -18.23 14.35
C THR A 178 5.43 -18.28 15.45
N ARG A 179 6.28 -19.31 15.48
CA ARG A 179 7.45 -19.39 16.38
C ARG A 179 8.42 -18.23 16.16
N ALA A 180 8.69 -17.87 14.91
CA ALA A 180 9.58 -16.74 14.60
C ALA A 180 9.03 -15.43 15.19
N LEU A 181 7.71 -15.21 15.15
CA LEU A 181 7.06 -14.05 15.75
C LEU A 181 7.16 -14.06 17.29
N VAL A 182 6.96 -15.22 17.92
CA VAL A 182 7.17 -15.37 19.38
C VAL A 182 8.62 -15.05 19.76
N ALA A 183 9.59 -15.53 18.99
CA ALA A 183 11.00 -15.23 19.22
C ALA A 183 11.33 -13.73 19.10
N LEU A 184 10.68 -13.01 18.19
CA LEU A 184 10.80 -11.55 18.05
C LEU A 184 10.14 -10.79 19.21
N GLY A 185 9.08 -11.35 19.79
CA GLY A 185 8.37 -10.82 20.96
C GLY A 185 8.95 -11.27 22.32
N ARG A 186 10.05 -12.01 22.34
CA ARG A 186 10.63 -12.58 23.56
C ARG A 186 10.94 -11.50 24.61
N GLY A 187 10.57 -11.75 25.86
CA GLY A 187 10.71 -10.81 26.97
C GLY A 187 9.49 -9.89 27.18
N GLU A 188 8.48 -9.95 26.31
CA GLU A 188 7.17 -9.37 26.60
C GLU A 188 6.36 -10.28 27.55
N PRO A 189 5.50 -9.70 28.41
CA PRO A 189 4.59 -10.49 29.23
C PRO A 189 3.69 -11.38 28.37
N GLY A 190 3.55 -12.66 28.74
CA GLY A 190 2.75 -13.63 27.97
C GLY A 190 3.53 -14.39 26.89
N ALA A 191 4.82 -14.09 26.67
CA ALA A 191 5.58 -14.69 25.58
C ALA A 191 5.75 -16.20 25.73
N ASP A 192 6.01 -16.69 26.95
CA ASP A 192 6.22 -18.11 27.22
C ASP A 192 4.90 -18.90 27.11
N GLU A 193 3.79 -18.29 27.52
CA GLU A 193 2.45 -18.87 27.40
C GLU A 193 2.00 -18.98 25.95
N VAL A 194 2.26 -17.95 25.13
CA VAL A 194 1.99 -18.02 23.68
C VAL A 194 2.90 -19.05 23.01
N ALA A 195 4.18 -19.14 23.41
CA ALA A 195 5.08 -20.19 22.91
C ALA A 195 4.52 -21.59 23.21
N ALA A 196 4.11 -21.83 24.46
CA ALA A 196 3.52 -23.10 24.87
C ALA A 196 2.23 -23.41 24.10
N LEU A 197 1.37 -22.41 23.87
CA LEU A 197 0.16 -22.56 23.05
C LEU A 197 0.50 -22.99 21.62
N VAL A 198 1.48 -22.34 20.98
CA VAL A 198 1.91 -22.66 19.61
C VAL A 198 2.43 -24.09 19.49
N GLU A 199 3.15 -24.59 20.51
CA GLU A 199 3.61 -25.97 20.54
C GLU A 199 2.48 -26.98 20.78
N ALA A 200 1.50 -26.62 21.61
CA ALA A 200 0.37 -27.47 21.95
C ALA A 200 -0.64 -27.65 20.81
N VAL A 201 -0.69 -26.71 19.85
CA VAL A 201 -1.56 -26.82 18.67
C VAL A 201 -1.18 -28.08 17.85
N PRO A 202 -2.13 -28.94 17.48
CA PRO A 202 -1.87 -30.12 16.65
C PRO A 202 -1.31 -29.76 15.26
N ARG A 203 -0.57 -30.69 14.66
CA ARG A 203 -0.20 -30.59 13.25
C ARG A 203 -1.42 -30.93 12.40
N ASP A 204 -1.68 -30.10 11.39
CA ASP A 204 -2.68 -30.33 10.36
C ASP A 204 -2.09 -29.93 9.00
N ASP A 205 -2.48 -30.60 7.92
CA ASP A 205 -1.99 -30.33 6.56
C ASP A 205 -2.96 -29.49 5.72
N VAL A 206 -4.18 -29.26 6.22
CA VAL A 206 -5.17 -28.39 5.59
C VAL A 206 -4.77 -26.93 5.80
N ASP A 207 -4.43 -26.27 4.71
CA ASP A 207 -4.23 -24.83 4.66
C ASP A 207 -5.27 -24.19 3.74
N LEU A 208 -5.70 -22.97 4.06
CA LEU A 208 -6.51 -22.20 3.12
C LEU A 208 -5.60 -21.74 1.98
N PRO A 209 -5.88 -22.10 0.72
CA PRO A 209 -5.08 -21.63 -0.39
C PRO A 209 -5.10 -20.10 -0.44
N ASP A 210 -3.92 -19.48 -0.26
CA ASP A 210 -3.73 -18.04 -0.43
C ASP A 210 -2.93 -17.77 -1.71
N PRO A 211 -3.58 -17.81 -2.90
CA PRO A 211 -2.92 -17.59 -4.18
C PRO A 211 -2.36 -16.16 -4.27
N VAL A 212 -2.98 -15.20 -3.58
CA VAL A 212 -2.51 -13.83 -3.50
C VAL A 212 -1.17 -13.78 -2.78
N ARG A 213 -1.05 -14.42 -1.61
CA ARG A 213 0.23 -14.50 -0.88
C ARG A 213 1.31 -15.19 -1.72
N ALA A 214 0.98 -16.26 -2.43
CA ALA A 214 1.91 -16.92 -3.34
C ALA A 214 2.39 -16.00 -4.48
N LEU A 215 1.45 -15.28 -5.12
CA LEU A 215 1.75 -14.31 -6.18
C LEU A 215 2.61 -13.16 -5.66
N VAL A 216 2.25 -12.58 -4.52
CA VAL A 216 3.02 -11.48 -3.90
C VAL A 216 4.43 -11.94 -3.55
N ARG A 217 4.61 -13.10 -2.93
CA ARG A 217 5.96 -13.64 -2.64
C ARG A 217 6.79 -13.85 -3.90
N ARG A 218 6.18 -14.37 -4.97
CA ARG A 218 6.85 -14.54 -6.27
C ARG A 218 7.23 -13.19 -6.89
N ALA A 219 6.33 -12.21 -6.86
CA ALA A 219 6.59 -10.87 -7.37
C ALA A 219 7.69 -10.16 -6.56
N SER A 220 7.65 -10.23 -5.23
CA SER A 220 8.64 -9.61 -4.35
C SER A 220 10.03 -10.23 -4.49
N SER A 221 10.12 -11.56 -4.58
CA SER A 221 11.40 -12.25 -4.79
C SER A 221 12.00 -11.93 -6.16
N TRP A 222 11.17 -11.93 -7.22
CA TRP A 222 11.61 -11.51 -8.55
C TRP A 222 12.08 -10.05 -8.56
N PHE A 223 11.33 -9.15 -7.92
CA PHE A 223 11.68 -7.73 -7.84
C PHE A 223 12.98 -7.50 -7.06
N ALA A 224 13.17 -8.18 -5.93
CA ALA A 224 14.41 -8.12 -5.17
C ALA A 224 15.60 -8.61 -6.00
N ALA A 225 15.46 -9.77 -6.66
CA ALA A 225 16.49 -10.31 -7.54
C ALA A 225 16.77 -9.43 -8.78
N ALA A 226 15.77 -8.69 -9.25
CA ALA A 226 15.94 -7.70 -10.32
C ALA A 226 16.74 -6.49 -9.83
N LEU A 227 16.40 -5.94 -8.66
CA LEU A 227 17.07 -4.77 -8.06
C LEU A 227 18.55 -5.03 -7.72
N GLU A 228 18.94 -6.26 -7.45
CA GLU A 228 20.35 -6.62 -7.23
C GLU A 228 21.22 -6.49 -8.50
N ARG A 229 20.60 -6.42 -9.68
CA ARG A 229 21.33 -6.32 -10.95
C ARG A 229 21.74 -4.86 -11.19
N ARG A 230 23.01 -4.66 -11.56
CA ARG A 230 23.56 -3.32 -11.85
C ARG A 230 22.78 -2.53 -12.92
N TRP A 231 22.20 -3.23 -13.90
CA TRP A 231 21.37 -2.59 -14.94
C TRP A 231 20.01 -2.12 -14.43
N ALA A 232 19.49 -2.69 -13.34
CA ALA A 232 18.19 -2.29 -12.80
C ALA A 232 18.23 -0.86 -12.24
N ALA A 233 19.34 -0.47 -11.61
CA ALA A 233 19.55 0.92 -11.19
C ALA A 233 19.55 1.88 -12.39
N ILE A 234 20.18 1.49 -13.51
CA ILE A 234 20.17 2.28 -14.75
C ILE A 234 18.75 2.41 -15.28
N VAL A 235 17.99 1.31 -15.34
CA VAL A 235 16.60 1.32 -15.80
C VAL A 235 15.72 2.21 -14.93
N VAL A 236 15.84 2.13 -13.60
CA VAL A 236 15.08 3.00 -12.69
C VAL A 236 15.43 4.46 -12.91
N VAL A 237 16.73 4.80 -13.04
CA VAL A 237 17.16 6.18 -13.31
C VAL A 237 16.62 6.66 -14.67
N VAL A 238 16.71 5.85 -15.72
CA VAL A 238 16.18 6.18 -17.05
C VAL A 238 14.67 6.40 -17.00
N LEU A 239 13.93 5.53 -16.30
CA LEU A 239 12.49 5.68 -16.13
C LEU A 239 12.13 6.98 -15.40
N VAL A 240 12.80 7.28 -14.28
CA VAL A 240 12.57 8.51 -13.50
C VAL A 240 12.90 9.77 -14.30
N VAL A 241 14.04 9.79 -15.01
CA VAL A 241 14.43 10.93 -15.84
C VAL A 241 13.46 11.07 -17.02
N GLY A 242 13.07 9.96 -17.64
CA GLY A 242 12.11 9.93 -18.74
C GLY A 242 10.74 10.48 -18.32
N THR A 243 10.21 10.07 -17.17
CA THR A 243 8.92 10.58 -16.68
C THR A 243 9.00 12.03 -16.25
N ALA A 244 10.11 12.47 -15.64
CA ALA A 244 10.33 13.87 -15.31
C ALA A 244 10.39 14.76 -16.56
N LEU A 245 11.11 14.32 -17.61
CA LEU A 245 11.20 15.02 -18.89
C LEU A 245 9.86 15.04 -19.62
N GLY A 246 9.15 13.91 -19.66
CA GLY A 246 7.82 13.81 -20.26
C GLY A 246 6.81 14.71 -19.56
N SER A 247 6.85 14.77 -18.23
CA SER A 247 6.03 15.69 -17.42
C SER A 247 6.38 17.15 -17.73
N LEU A 248 7.66 17.49 -17.79
CA LEU A 248 8.11 18.85 -18.12
C LEU A 248 7.65 19.27 -19.52
N LEU A 249 7.81 18.38 -20.52
CA LEU A 249 7.35 18.62 -21.88
C LEU A 249 5.83 18.82 -21.93
N ALA A 250 5.07 18.01 -21.20
CA ALA A 250 3.63 18.20 -21.08
C ALA A 250 3.29 19.58 -20.51
N GLY A 251 3.95 19.99 -19.42
CA GLY A 251 3.76 21.31 -18.81
C GLY A 251 4.06 22.47 -19.77
N VAL A 252 5.17 22.37 -20.51
CA VAL A 252 5.53 23.38 -21.54
C VAL A 252 4.51 23.41 -22.66
N ARG A 253 4.08 22.26 -23.19
CA ARG A 253 3.07 22.19 -24.25
C ARG A 253 1.71 22.76 -23.85
N VAL A 254 1.34 22.67 -22.57
CA VAL A 254 0.14 23.36 -22.05
C VAL A 254 0.35 24.88 -22.04
N LEU A 255 1.53 25.36 -21.64
CA LEU A 255 1.84 26.80 -21.59
C LEU A 255 1.98 27.44 -22.97
N THR A 256 2.44 26.70 -23.98
CA THR A 256 2.52 27.16 -25.38
C THR A 256 1.18 27.10 -26.12
N GLY A 257 0.15 26.49 -25.51
CA GLY A 257 -1.17 26.33 -26.11
C GLY A 257 -1.31 25.12 -27.05
N ASP A 258 -0.34 24.20 -27.07
CA ASP A 258 -0.40 22.98 -27.89
C ASP A 258 -1.38 21.94 -27.31
N ILE A 259 -1.77 22.08 -26.04
CA ILE A 259 -2.75 21.22 -25.35
C ILE A 259 -3.82 22.13 -24.74
N ASP A 260 -5.08 21.87 -25.07
CA ASP A 260 -6.23 22.67 -24.63
C ASP A 260 -6.60 22.38 -23.16
N VAL A 261 -5.83 22.98 -22.26
CA VAL A 261 -6.04 22.95 -20.80
C VAL A 261 -5.66 24.31 -20.22
N PRO A 262 -6.24 24.73 -19.09
CA PRO A 262 -5.93 26.04 -18.51
C PRO A 262 -4.42 26.22 -18.25
N PRO A 263 -3.80 27.37 -18.59
CA PRO A 263 -2.35 27.59 -18.48
C PRO A 263 -1.78 27.38 -17.07
N TRP A 264 -2.59 27.58 -16.02
CA TRP A 264 -2.19 27.33 -14.64
C TRP A 264 -1.83 25.86 -14.40
N VAL A 265 -2.41 24.92 -15.16
CA VAL A 265 -2.07 23.49 -15.10
C VAL A 265 -0.64 23.29 -15.58
N GLY A 266 -0.27 23.87 -16.71
CA GLY A 266 1.10 23.82 -17.23
C GLY A 266 2.12 24.43 -16.28
N ALA A 267 1.81 25.59 -15.70
CA ALA A 267 2.64 26.22 -14.67
C ALA A 267 2.80 25.33 -13.44
N GLY A 268 1.71 24.72 -12.96
CA GLY A 268 1.74 23.79 -11.83
C GLY A 268 2.58 22.54 -12.09
N ILE A 269 2.54 21.98 -13.30
CA ILE A 269 3.38 20.85 -13.72
C ILE A 269 4.86 21.24 -13.65
N VAL A 270 5.24 22.38 -14.24
CA VAL A 270 6.63 22.86 -14.25
C VAL A 270 7.15 23.08 -12.82
N VAL A 271 6.35 23.72 -11.96
CA VAL A 271 6.68 23.94 -10.55
C VAL A 271 6.81 22.61 -9.79
N GLY A 272 5.90 21.65 -10.04
CA GLY A 272 5.94 20.32 -9.42
C GLY A 272 7.18 19.52 -9.82
N VAL A 273 7.56 19.55 -11.10
CA VAL A 273 8.82 18.93 -11.58
C VAL A 273 10.02 19.60 -10.93
N ALA A 274 10.06 20.94 -10.86
CA ALA A 274 11.14 21.67 -10.21
C ALA A 274 11.27 21.31 -8.71
N GLY A 275 10.15 21.22 -8.00
CA GLY A 275 10.13 20.81 -6.59
C GLY A 275 10.61 19.37 -6.38
N THR A 276 10.21 18.46 -7.29
CA THR A 276 10.68 17.06 -7.29
C THR A 276 12.20 16.99 -7.49
N VAL A 277 12.71 17.68 -8.51
CA VAL A 277 14.15 17.76 -8.82
C VAL A 277 14.92 18.38 -7.64
N ALA A 278 14.42 19.45 -7.04
CA ALA A 278 15.04 20.08 -5.88
C ALA A 278 15.16 19.10 -4.70
N CYS A 279 14.11 18.32 -4.41
CA CYS A 279 14.13 17.29 -3.38
C CYS A 279 15.14 16.17 -3.69
N VAL A 280 15.20 15.72 -4.96
CA VAL A 280 16.17 14.69 -5.38
C VAL A 280 17.60 15.21 -5.28
N VAL A 281 17.88 16.43 -5.73
CA VAL A 281 19.19 17.08 -5.64
C VAL A 281 19.60 17.25 -4.16
N ALA A 282 18.70 17.74 -3.31
CA ALA A 282 18.94 17.81 -1.87
C ALA A 282 19.26 16.42 -1.29
N GLY A 283 18.53 15.39 -1.72
CA GLY A 283 18.79 14.01 -1.31
C GLY A 283 20.18 13.51 -1.70
N VAL A 284 20.62 13.78 -2.93
CA VAL A 284 21.96 13.43 -3.41
C VAL A 284 23.04 14.20 -2.65
N VAL A 285 22.87 15.50 -2.44
CA VAL A 285 23.82 16.34 -1.70
C VAL A 285 23.97 15.88 -0.25
N VAL A 286 22.85 15.57 0.43
CA VAL A 286 22.87 15.05 1.80
C VAL A 286 23.51 13.65 1.85
N ALA A 287 23.25 12.79 0.87
CA ALA A 287 23.82 11.43 0.81
C ALA A 287 25.34 11.42 0.55
N ARG A 288 25.91 12.46 -0.09
CA ARG A 288 27.35 12.58 -0.35
C ARG A 288 28.22 12.65 0.91
N GLY A 289 27.63 12.97 2.06
CA GLY A 289 28.33 12.96 3.35
C GLY A 289 28.88 11.60 3.80
N GLY A 290 28.60 10.52 3.06
CA GLY A 290 29.21 9.19 3.23
C GLY A 290 28.75 8.40 4.46
N ARG A 291 28.27 9.11 5.50
CA ARG A 291 27.78 8.52 6.74
C ARG A 291 26.46 7.76 6.50
N PRO A 292 26.27 6.61 7.17
CA PRO A 292 25.04 5.84 7.06
C PRO A 292 23.75 6.65 7.33
N ASP A 293 23.78 7.55 8.31
CA ASP A 293 22.62 8.39 8.64
C ASP A 293 22.38 9.50 7.60
N ALA A 294 23.44 9.95 6.93
CA ALA A 294 23.35 10.90 5.83
C ALA A 294 22.75 10.25 4.57
N ARG A 295 23.07 8.98 4.29
CA ARG A 295 22.40 8.20 3.22
C ARG A 295 20.90 8.04 3.48
N ARG A 296 20.53 7.74 4.73
CA ARG A 296 19.12 7.66 5.14
C ARG A 296 18.41 9.00 4.96
N ALA A 297 19.02 10.09 5.45
CA ALA A 297 18.47 11.43 5.29
C ALA A 297 18.32 11.81 3.80
N GLY A 298 19.28 11.42 2.96
CA GLY A 298 19.22 11.60 1.52
C GLY A 298 18.05 10.84 0.87
N ALA A 299 17.85 9.58 1.24
CA ALA A 299 16.71 8.78 0.77
C ALA A 299 15.36 9.35 1.23
N VAL A 300 15.29 9.95 2.42
CA VAL A 300 14.06 10.65 2.88
C VAL A 300 13.75 11.85 1.99
N TRP A 301 14.75 12.61 1.55
CA TRP A 301 14.56 13.71 0.61
C TRP A 301 14.12 13.24 -0.78
N VAL A 302 14.72 12.16 -1.29
CA VAL A 302 14.25 11.54 -2.55
C VAL A 302 12.79 11.10 -2.42
N ARG A 303 12.40 10.47 -1.31
CA ARG A 303 11.01 10.12 -1.03
C ARG A 303 10.09 11.34 -1.03
N ARG A 304 10.50 12.47 -0.42
CA ARG A 304 9.73 13.72 -0.48
C ARG A 304 9.53 14.19 -1.92
N GLY A 305 10.55 14.07 -2.77
CA GLY A 305 10.45 14.37 -4.19
C GLY A 305 9.39 13.50 -4.89
N VAL A 306 9.42 12.18 -4.66
CA VAL A 306 8.40 11.26 -5.20
C VAL A 306 7.00 11.61 -4.71
N LEU A 307 6.85 12.00 -3.44
CA LEU A 307 5.56 12.43 -2.91
C LEU A 307 5.07 13.73 -3.57
N VAL A 308 5.96 14.70 -3.83
CA VAL A 308 5.64 15.91 -4.60
C VAL A 308 5.20 15.54 -6.02
N SER A 309 5.92 14.62 -6.68
CA SER A 309 5.54 14.12 -8.00
C SER A 309 4.14 13.49 -7.97
N LEU A 310 3.89 12.52 -7.08
CA LEU A 310 2.61 11.83 -6.95
C LEU A 310 1.43 12.77 -6.66
N LEU A 311 1.59 13.68 -5.72
CA LEU A 311 0.50 14.52 -5.22
C LEU A 311 0.19 15.72 -6.12
N LEU A 312 1.23 16.31 -6.71
CA LEU A 312 1.11 17.56 -7.46
C LEU A 312 1.34 17.33 -8.94
N THR A 313 2.54 16.88 -9.32
CA THR A 313 2.94 16.80 -10.73
C THR A 313 2.06 15.84 -11.50
N GLN A 314 1.93 14.60 -11.05
CA GLN A 314 1.20 13.56 -11.76
C GLN A 314 -0.31 13.84 -11.80
N LEU A 315 -0.89 14.44 -10.75
CA LEU A 315 -2.29 14.87 -10.76
C LEU A 315 -2.57 15.87 -11.92
N LEU A 316 -1.68 16.84 -12.10
CA LEU A 316 -1.80 17.86 -13.14
C LEU A 316 -1.43 17.31 -14.53
N VAL A 317 -0.39 16.49 -14.63
CA VAL A 317 -0.01 15.80 -15.87
C VAL A 317 -1.12 14.89 -16.34
N PHE A 318 -1.81 14.17 -15.44
CA PHE A 318 -2.92 13.30 -15.79
C PHE A 318 -4.07 14.08 -16.45
N ARG A 319 -4.31 15.32 -16.02
CA ARG A 319 -5.29 16.23 -16.63
C ARG A 319 -4.88 16.66 -18.05
N ALA A 320 -3.59 16.80 -18.33
CA ALA A 320 -3.09 17.21 -19.64
C ALA A 320 -2.90 16.02 -20.60
N LEU A 321 -2.25 14.95 -20.14
CA LEU A 321 -1.88 13.76 -20.90
C LEU A 321 -1.99 12.52 -20.01
N GLN A 322 -3.12 11.82 -20.10
CA GLN A 322 -3.45 10.66 -19.25
C GLN A 322 -2.36 9.58 -19.25
N TRP A 323 -1.81 9.21 -20.41
CA TRP A 323 -0.77 8.18 -20.53
C TRP A 323 0.55 8.57 -19.86
N VAL A 324 0.94 9.85 -19.94
CA VAL A 324 2.14 10.35 -19.27
C VAL A 324 1.94 10.31 -17.76
N GLY A 325 0.74 10.67 -17.28
CA GLY A 325 0.38 10.57 -15.87
C GLY A 325 0.39 9.13 -15.34
N VAL A 326 -0.14 8.17 -16.11
CA VAL A 326 -0.10 6.73 -15.75
C VAL A 326 1.34 6.21 -15.68
N ALA A 327 2.17 6.55 -16.67
CA ALA A 327 3.58 6.16 -16.66
C ALA A 327 4.33 6.77 -15.46
N GLY A 328 4.09 8.06 -15.18
CA GLY A 328 4.65 8.75 -14.02
C GLY A 328 4.25 8.12 -12.70
N LEU A 329 2.96 7.79 -12.52
CA LEU A 329 2.45 7.06 -11.35
C LEU A 329 3.16 5.73 -11.15
N ALA A 330 3.26 4.92 -12.21
CA ALA A 330 3.87 3.60 -12.13
C ALA A 330 5.34 3.69 -11.71
N VAL A 331 6.08 4.66 -12.26
CA VAL A 331 7.47 4.92 -11.89
C VAL A 331 7.58 5.42 -10.46
N ASP A 332 6.74 6.36 -10.03
CA ASP A 332 6.76 6.89 -8.66
C ASP A 332 6.47 5.80 -7.63
N LEU A 333 5.50 4.91 -7.88
CA LEU A 333 5.21 3.77 -7.02
C LEU A 333 6.37 2.77 -6.98
N LEU A 334 7.01 2.49 -8.12
CA LEU A 334 8.17 1.62 -8.20
C LEU A 334 9.35 2.19 -7.39
N VAL A 335 9.60 3.49 -7.51
CA VAL A 335 10.65 4.18 -6.76
C VAL A 335 10.34 4.18 -5.27
N LEU A 336 9.07 4.40 -4.88
CA LEU A 336 8.65 4.35 -3.48
C LEU A 336 8.86 2.95 -2.88
N ALA A 337 8.55 1.90 -3.64
CA ALA A 337 8.80 0.51 -3.27
C ALA A 337 10.31 0.21 -3.16
N ALA A 338 11.12 0.66 -4.12
CA ALA A 338 12.57 0.46 -4.13
C ALA A 338 13.28 1.19 -2.98
N LEU A 339 12.94 2.47 -2.75
CA LEU A 339 13.39 3.20 -1.56
C LEU A 339 12.95 2.49 -0.28
N GLY A 340 11.82 1.79 -0.33
CA GLY A 340 11.34 1.05 0.80
C GLY A 340 12.11 -0.21 1.16
N ALA A 341 12.45 -1.01 0.16
CA ALA A 341 13.34 -2.14 0.35
C ALA A 341 14.71 -1.67 0.88
N ALA A 342 15.27 -0.61 0.30
CA ALA A 342 16.58 -0.08 0.68
C ALA A 342 16.61 0.45 2.13
N LEU A 343 15.57 1.17 2.55
CA LEU A 343 15.51 1.76 3.90
C LEU A 343 15.10 0.75 4.99
N GLY A 344 14.37 -0.32 4.64
CA GLY A 344 13.95 -1.36 5.59
C GLY A 344 15.08 -2.32 5.98
N GLY A 345 15.90 -2.74 5.03
CA GLY A 345 17.00 -3.70 5.28
C GLY A 345 18.12 -3.16 6.19
N ASP A 346 18.33 -1.85 6.20
CA ASP A 346 19.33 -1.20 7.06
C ASP A 346 18.93 -1.20 8.55
N ASP A 347 17.63 -1.14 8.86
CA ASP A 347 17.11 -1.14 10.22
C ASP A 347 17.14 -2.56 10.85
N GLU A 348 17.01 -3.62 10.04
CA GLU A 348 17.16 -5.02 10.49
C GLU A 348 18.62 -5.37 10.85
N ARG A 349 19.58 -4.97 10.01
CA ARG A 349 21.02 -5.23 10.23
C ARG A 349 21.56 -4.54 11.48
N ARG A 350 21.11 -3.31 11.77
CA ARG A 350 21.51 -2.55 12.97
C ARG A 350 20.93 -3.12 14.27
N GLY A 351 19.76 -3.76 14.19
CA GLY A 351 19.12 -4.42 15.34
C GLY A 351 19.81 -5.73 15.74
N ALA A 352 20.41 -6.44 14.79
CA ALA A 352 21.18 -7.65 15.03
C ALA A 352 22.58 -7.35 15.62
N GLY A 353 23.20 -6.23 15.25
CA GLY A 353 24.53 -5.83 15.73
C GLY A 353 24.56 -5.08 17.08
N ARG A 354 23.42 -4.91 17.75
CA ARG A 354 23.29 -4.25 19.07
C ARG A 354 22.72 -5.16 20.17
N ARG A 355 22.70 -6.47 19.95
CA ARG A 355 22.32 -7.46 20.97
C ARG A 355 23.54 -8.17 21.49
#